data_AF-A0A352RCP6-F1
#
_entry.id   AF-A0A352RCP6-F1
#
_cell.length_a   1.000
_cell.length_b   1.000
_cell.length_c   1.000
_cell.angle_alpha   90.00
_cell.angle_beta   90.00
_cell.angle_gamma   90.00
#
_symmetry.space_group_name_H-M   'P 1'
#
loop_
_entity.id
_entity.type
_entity.pdbx_description
1 polymer ?
#
loop_
_entity_poly.entity_id
_entity_poly.type
_entity_poly.pdbx_seq_one_letter_code
_entity_poly.pdbx_strand_id
1 'polypeptide(L)'
;AGESEKGTSIKIPVNDEEDLGNNSFINFMTVEEYQKSLTEKIVKENRYEGIELDFNFDIDTDTDIEIILNRETGHAMKGKGYGSMQMNINTLGKFEMYGDFQVQEGEYNFKYGGIIDKKFNVEKGGTIRWDGDPMNAVLDLKATYKTMANPAVLVESSSLNRKVDTNVTILLNGNLSNPQPDFNIDFPTVSSVLKSEIDYKLQDKDTRQTQAFALMATGSFVTAESSSNAAYGSLIEGASSIINGLFADDDSNLQLGLDYSQGNRLTDISDRVGVTMNTRINDRISINGKVGVPVGGVTESVIVGNLEVLIQINEDGSLNAHVFNRENDINYVGEGIGYTQGLGITYNVEFNTFKEMMQKIFSSNKKKKDPSKSQDDLPDSEFPPEFIEFINQRKAKSNDATKEEPVKVPEID
;
A
#
# COMPACT_ATOMS: atom_id res chain seq x y z
N ALA A 1 27.63 -4.45 34.51
CA ALA A 1 26.22 -4.83 34.39
C ALA A 1 25.40 -3.56 34.56
N GLY A 2 24.60 -3.23 33.56
CA GLY A 2 23.62 -2.14 33.62
C GLY A 2 22.23 -2.76 33.59
N GLU A 3 21.33 -2.23 34.43
CA GLU A 3 19.92 -2.61 34.45
C GLU A 3 19.13 -1.58 33.66
N SER A 4 18.11 -2.02 32.92
CA SER A 4 17.26 -1.12 32.15
C SER A 4 16.27 -0.38 33.06
N GLU A 5 16.22 0.95 32.93
CA GLU A 5 15.34 1.80 33.71
C GLU A 5 14.07 2.17 32.93
N LYS A 6 13.07 2.68 33.65
CA LYS A 6 11.80 3.08 33.04
C LYS A 6 12.03 4.10 31.92
N GLY A 7 11.48 3.82 30.74
CA GLY A 7 11.64 4.64 29.54
C GLY A 7 12.78 4.21 28.61
N THR A 8 13.50 3.14 28.94
CA THR A 8 14.45 2.50 28.02
C THR A 8 13.70 1.90 26.83
N SER A 9 14.16 2.21 25.62
CA SER A 9 13.65 1.64 24.37
C SER A 9 14.81 1.10 23.56
N ILE A 10 14.75 -0.19 23.25
CA ILE A 10 15.75 -0.89 22.45
C ILE A 10 15.12 -1.18 21.08
N LYS A 11 15.78 -0.73 20.01
CA LYS A 11 15.29 -0.90 18.63
C LYS A 11 16.29 -1.70 17.82
N ILE A 12 15.83 -2.81 17.26
CA ILE A 12 16.65 -3.72 16.44
C ILE A 12 16.09 -3.71 15.02
N PRO A 13 16.72 -3.00 14.07
CA PRO A 13 16.36 -3.08 12.67
C PRO A 13 16.92 -4.35 12.03
N VAL A 14 16.12 -5.03 11.21
CA VAL A 14 16.55 -6.24 10.46
C VAL A 14 16.97 -5.90 9.03
N ASN A 15 16.38 -4.85 8.46
CA ASN A 15 16.75 -4.30 7.16
C ASN A 15 17.28 -2.88 7.37
N ASP A 16 18.60 -2.75 7.43
CA ASP A 16 19.26 -1.48 7.15
C ASP A 16 20.01 -1.66 5.83
N GLU A 17 19.59 -0.91 4.81
CA GLU A 17 20.55 -0.46 3.82
C GLU A 17 21.65 0.22 4.63
N GLU A 18 22.87 -0.31 4.55
CA GLU A 18 24.04 0.32 5.16
C GLU A 18 24.05 1.78 4.72
N ASP A 19 23.74 2.69 5.65
CA ASP A 19 24.05 4.09 5.45
C ASP A 19 25.57 4.13 5.38
N LEU A 20 26.08 4.13 4.14
CA LEU A 20 27.51 4.19 3.83
C LEU A 20 27.99 5.55 4.29
N GLY A 21 28.22 5.67 5.60
CA GLY A 21 28.89 6.77 6.22
C GLY A 21 30.22 6.93 5.49
N ASN A 22 30.40 8.13 4.93
CA ASN A 22 31.53 8.51 4.09
C ASN A 22 32.86 8.20 4.81
N ASN A 23 33.40 6.99 4.62
CA ASN A 23 34.71 6.64 5.13
C ASN A 23 35.76 7.22 4.18
N SER A 24 36.26 8.39 4.54
CA SER A 24 37.40 9.03 3.90
C SER A 24 38.68 8.21 4.16
N PHE A 25 38.87 7.11 3.43
CA PHE A 25 40.07 6.27 3.52
C PHE A 25 41.30 6.87 2.80
N ILE A 26 41.11 7.94 2.02
CA ILE A 26 42.17 8.54 1.21
C ILE A 26 42.69 9.80 1.90
N ASN A 27 43.83 9.66 2.59
CA ASN A 27 44.63 10.79 3.05
C ASN A 27 45.72 11.09 2.02
N PHE A 28 45.63 12.24 1.35
CA PHE A 28 46.67 12.69 0.43
C PHE A 28 47.84 13.25 1.23
N MET A 29 49.02 12.65 1.07
CA MET A 29 50.25 13.16 1.68
C MET A 29 50.77 14.37 0.90
N THR A 30 51.24 15.37 1.63
CA THR A 30 51.98 16.49 1.04
C THR A 30 53.37 16.04 0.57
N VAL A 31 53.97 16.80 -0.35
CA VAL A 31 55.30 16.47 -0.92
C VAL A 31 56.37 16.41 0.18
N GLU A 32 56.28 17.26 1.21
CA GLU A 32 57.19 17.24 2.37
C GLU A 32 57.02 15.98 3.23
N GLU A 33 55.79 15.53 3.48
CA GLU A 33 55.51 14.30 4.25
C GLU A 33 56.01 13.05 3.51
N TYR A 34 55.91 13.02 2.18
CA TYR A 34 56.43 11.92 1.36
C TYR A 34 57.97 11.84 1.44
N GLN A 35 58.66 12.98 1.33
CA GLN A 35 60.12 13.04 1.44
C GLN A 35 60.62 12.63 2.85
N LYS A 36 59.86 12.98 3.89
CA LYS A 36 60.17 12.58 5.27
C LYS A 36 60.00 11.07 5.50
N SER A 37 58.98 10.46 4.87
CA SER A 37 58.71 9.01 4.94
C SER A 37 59.75 8.12 4.24
N LEU A 38 60.55 8.69 3.33
CA LEU A 38 61.63 7.98 2.62
C LEU A 38 62.93 7.91 3.44
N THR A 39 63.09 8.79 4.43
CA THR A 39 64.34 8.96 5.18
C THR A 39 64.25 8.42 6.61
N GLU A 40 63.07 8.50 7.22
CA GLU A 40 62.77 7.88 8.51
C GLU A 40 61.93 6.62 8.27
N LYS A 41 62.29 5.49 8.88
CA LYS A 41 61.35 4.35 9.01
C LYS A 41 60.19 4.83 9.89
N ILE A 42 59.22 5.49 9.29
CA ILE A 42 57.93 5.75 9.91
C ILE A 42 57.26 4.38 10.00
N VAL A 43 57.49 3.68 11.11
CA VAL A 43 56.52 2.69 11.56
C VAL A 43 55.26 3.50 11.84
N LYS A 44 54.39 3.62 10.83
CA LYS A 44 53.00 3.97 11.09
C LYS A 44 52.51 2.84 11.99
N GLU A 45 52.55 3.04 13.30
CA GLU A 45 51.62 2.35 14.18
C GLU A 45 50.27 2.64 13.55
N ASN A 46 49.67 1.64 12.90
CA ASN A 46 48.26 1.68 12.56
C ASN A 46 47.52 1.72 13.90
N ARG A 47 47.44 2.90 14.50
CA ARG A 47 46.53 3.18 15.60
C ARG A 47 45.15 3.22 14.95
N TYR A 48 44.61 2.03 14.71
CA TYR A 48 43.17 1.89 14.57
C TYR A 48 42.60 2.35 15.90
N GLU A 49 42.12 3.60 15.94
CA GLU A 49 41.31 4.12 17.03
C GLU A 49 39.90 3.53 16.88
N GLY A 50 39.83 2.22 17.06
CA GLY A 50 38.60 1.48 17.06
C GLY A 50 37.93 1.57 18.42
N ILE A 51 36.61 1.46 18.40
CA ILE A 51 35.79 1.30 19.60
C ILE A 51 35.49 -0.18 19.73
N GLU A 52 35.77 -0.75 20.90
CA GLU A 52 35.34 -2.08 21.31
C GLU A 52 34.46 -1.93 22.55
N LEU A 53 33.24 -2.46 22.47
CA LEU A 53 32.23 -2.36 23.51
C LEU A 53 31.75 -3.76 23.87
N ASP A 54 31.78 -4.08 25.16
CA ASP A 54 31.17 -5.26 25.75
C ASP A 54 30.19 -4.79 26.82
N PHE A 55 28.90 -5.01 26.54
CA PHE A 55 27.82 -4.61 27.42
C PHE A 55 27.05 -5.83 27.89
N ASN A 56 26.69 -5.82 29.17
CA ASN A 56 25.75 -6.77 29.75
C ASN A 56 24.55 -5.98 30.26
N PHE A 57 23.38 -6.26 29.69
CA PHE A 57 22.10 -5.64 29.98
C PHE A 57 21.18 -6.64 30.66
N ASP A 58 20.74 -6.28 31.85
CA ASP A 58 19.61 -6.92 32.49
C ASP A 58 18.34 -6.14 32.07
N ILE A 59 17.45 -6.81 31.35
CA ILE A 59 16.22 -6.24 30.82
C ILE A 59 15.10 -6.54 31.80
N ASP A 60 14.51 -5.49 32.38
CA ASP A 60 13.31 -5.59 33.21
C ASP A 60 12.03 -5.25 32.41
N THR A 61 10.89 -5.65 32.99
CA THR A 61 9.52 -5.55 32.47
C THR A 61 9.05 -4.13 32.10
N ASP A 62 9.77 -3.10 32.51
CA ASP A 62 9.51 -1.70 32.13
C ASP A 62 10.18 -1.27 30.82
N THR A 63 10.90 -2.18 30.15
CA THR A 63 11.64 -1.89 28.91
C THR A 63 10.89 -2.33 27.67
N ASP A 64 10.77 -1.41 26.71
CA ASP A 64 10.21 -1.70 25.40
C ASP A 64 11.31 -2.21 24.46
N ILE A 65 11.16 -3.45 23.98
CA ILE A 65 11.95 -3.99 22.85
C ILE A 65 11.11 -3.90 21.59
N GLU A 66 11.64 -3.26 20.55
CA GLU A 66 11.04 -3.15 19.23
C GLU A 66 11.96 -3.76 18.18
N ILE A 67 11.46 -4.79 17.49
CA ILE A 67 12.12 -5.43 16.35
C ILE A 67 11.42 -4.94 15.09
N ILE A 68 12.18 -4.27 14.23
CA ILE A 68 11.66 -3.66 13.01
C ILE A 68 12.05 -4.54 11.82
N LEU A 69 11.07 -5.25 11.25
CA LEU A 69 11.25 -6.14 10.11
C LEU A 69 11.26 -5.35 8.80
N ASN A 70 10.36 -4.38 8.66
CA ASN A 70 10.33 -3.46 7.52
C ASN A 70 9.95 -2.05 8.00
N ARG A 71 10.87 -1.10 7.81
CA ARG A 71 10.70 0.31 8.22
C ARG A 71 9.66 1.06 7.40
N GLU A 72 9.55 0.78 6.11
CA GLU A 72 8.65 1.49 5.18
C GLU A 72 7.19 1.14 5.44
N THR A 73 6.90 -0.15 5.66
CA THR A 73 5.53 -0.62 5.90
C THR A 73 5.12 -0.53 7.37
N GLY A 74 6.08 -0.35 8.28
CA GLY A 74 5.89 -0.41 9.72
C GLY A 74 5.66 -1.83 10.24
N HIS A 75 6.12 -2.84 9.50
CA HIS A 75 6.08 -4.25 9.91
C HIS A 75 7.08 -4.46 11.06
N ALA A 76 6.56 -4.60 12.28
CA ALA A 76 7.37 -4.61 13.47
C ALA A 76 6.73 -5.41 14.61
N MET A 77 7.55 -5.94 15.50
CA MET A 77 7.14 -6.54 16.77
C MET A 77 7.61 -5.64 17.90
N LYS A 78 6.72 -5.29 18.81
CA LYS A 78 7.04 -4.51 20.01
C LYS A 78 6.56 -5.26 21.24
N GLY A 79 7.41 -5.41 22.25
CA GLY A 79 7.01 -6.07 23.48
C GLY A 79 7.82 -5.64 24.68
N LYS A 80 7.22 -5.85 25.85
CA LYS A 80 7.89 -5.77 27.13
C LYS A 80 8.03 -7.14 27.71
N GLY A 81 9.09 -7.31 28.48
CA GLY A 81 9.48 -8.61 28.98
C GLY A 81 10.70 -8.48 29.86
N TYR A 82 11.28 -9.62 30.16
CA TYR A 82 12.48 -9.70 30.96
C TYR A 82 13.48 -10.61 30.26
N GLY A 83 14.75 -10.35 30.50
CA GLY A 83 15.82 -11.09 29.84
C GLY A 83 17.18 -10.59 30.27
N SER A 84 18.21 -11.30 29.84
CA SER A 84 19.59 -10.85 29.98
C SER A 84 20.23 -10.91 28.61
N MET A 85 20.97 -9.87 28.26
CA MET A 85 21.59 -9.73 26.95
C MET A 85 23.01 -9.22 27.06
N GLN A 86 23.94 -9.96 26.49
CA GLN A 86 25.31 -9.51 26.27
C GLN A 86 25.46 -9.03 24.83
N MET A 87 26.06 -7.87 24.61
CA MET A 87 26.37 -7.33 23.29
C MET A 87 27.86 -7.04 23.17
N ASN A 88 28.49 -7.59 22.13
CA ASN A 88 29.88 -7.34 21.79
C ASN A 88 29.95 -6.63 20.44
N ILE A 89 30.44 -5.38 20.43
CA ILE A 89 30.52 -4.55 19.23
C ILE A 89 31.96 -4.08 19.03
N ASN A 90 32.47 -4.14 17.81
CA ASN A 90 33.69 -3.40 17.45
C ASN A 90 33.59 -2.70 16.09
N THR A 91 34.47 -1.74 15.87
CA THR A 91 34.55 -0.97 14.60
C THR A 91 35.10 -1.77 13.41
N LEU A 92 35.40 -3.05 13.59
CA LEU A 92 35.88 -3.96 12.54
C LEU A 92 34.74 -4.85 12.00
N GLY A 93 33.49 -4.60 12.40
CA GLY A 93 32.31 -5.34 11.95
C GLY A 93 31.91 -6.50 12.86
N LYS A 94 32.52 -6.65 14.04
CA LYS A 94 32.01 -7.58 15.05
C LYS A 94 30.76 -6.97 15.67
N PHE A 95 29.63 -7.64 15.51
CA PHE A 95 28.42 -7.38 16.29
C PHE A 95 27.82 -8.72 16.69
N GLU A 96 27.96 -9.09 17.96
CA GLU A 96 27.45 -10.34 18.51
C GLU A 96 26.51 -10.03 19.69
N MET A 97 25.41 -10.76 19.76
CA MET A 97 24.43 -10.73 20.84
C MET A 97 24.26 -12.13 21.42
N TYR A 98 24.22 -12.21 22.74
CA TYR A 98 23.99 -13.46 23.46
C TYR A 98 22.93 -13.26 24.52
N GLY A 99 22.04 -14.23 24.69
CA GLY A 99 21.06 -14.25 25.76
C GLY A 99 19.64 -14.47 25.27
N ASP A 100 18.70 -14.30 26.18
CA ASP A 100 17.29 -14.59 25.96
C ASP A 100 16.40 -13.47 26.47
N PHE A 101 15.30 -13.26 25.77
CA PHE A 101 14.24 -12.34 26.14
C PHE A 101 12.91 -13.07 26.14
N GLN A 102 12.18 -12.97 27.24
CA GLN A 102 10.85 -13.54 27.40
C GLN A 102 9.79 -12.46 27.46
N VAL A 103 8.84 -12.52 26.52
CA VAL A 103 7.77 -11.54 26.37
C VAL A 103 6.72 -11.74 27.46
N GLN A 104 6.36 -10.66 28.15
CA GLN A 104 5.23 -10.57 29.07
C GLN A 104 3.98 -10.00 28.38
N GLU A 105 4.17 -8.92 27.62
CA GLU A 105 3.12 -8.25 26.85
C GLU A 105 3.71 -7.69 25.56
N GLY A 106 2.95 -7.68 24.46
CA GLY A 106 3.43 -7.11 23.21
C GLY A 106 2.39 -7.06 22.10
N GLU A 107 2.75 -6.36 21.04
CA GLU A 107 1.99 -6.23 19.81
C GLU A 107 2.89 -6.61 18.63
N TYR A 108 2.35 -7.40 17.70
CA TYR A 108 2.95 -7.65 16.40
C TYR A 108 2.12 -6.96 15.32
N ASN A 109 2.71 -5.95 14.68
CA ASN A 109 2.11 -5.25 13.56
C ASN A 109 2.42 -6.02 12.27
N PHE A 110 1.52 -6.92 11.88
CA PHE A 110 1.66 -7.73 10.69
C PHE A 110 1.21 -6.95 9.45
N LYS A 111 2.13 -6.83 8.49
CA LYS A 111 1.93 -6.15 7.20
C LYS A 111 2.29 -7.11 6.08
N TYR A 112 1.43 -7.23 5.06
CA TYR A 112 1.70 -8.10 3.91
C TYR A 112 1.02 -7.62 2.64
N GLY A 113 1.76 -7.61 1.52
CA GLY A 113 1.30 -7.30 0.16
C GLY A 113 0.53 -5.98 0.04
N GLY A 114 0.84 -4.98 0.88
CA GLY A 114 0.17 -3.66 0.90
C GLY A 114 -1.31 -3.64 1.31
N ILE A 115 -1.95 -4.80 1.49
CA ILE A 115 -3.39 -4.91 1.75
C ILE A 115 -3.68 -5.33 3.19
N ILE A 116 -2.80 -6.13 3.80
CA ILE A 116 -2.96 -6.56 5.19
C ILE A 116 -2.24 -5.60 6.12
N ASP A 117 -3.00 -5.06 7.08
CA ASP A 117 -2.53 -4.25 8.21
C ASP A 117 -3.29 -4.69 9.46
N LYS A 118 -2.65 -5.53 10.28
CA LYS A 118 -3.26 -6.12 11.48
C LYS A 118 -2.31 -6.13 12.66
N LYS A 119 -2.83 -5.69 13.80
CA LYS A 119 -2.18 -5.73 15.10
C LYS A 119 -2.57 -7.02 15.83
N PHE A 120 -1.61 -7.89 16.03
CA PHE A 120 -1.73 -9.11 16.81
C PHE A 120 -1.25 -8.86 18.24
N ASN A 121 -1.95 -9.39 19.23
CA ASN A 121 -1.46 -9.38 20.61
C ASN A 121 -0.48 -10.55 20.80
N VAL A 122 0.75 -10.27 21.17
CA VAL A 122 1.74 -11.32 21.48
C VAL A 122 1.37 -11.96 22.81
N GLU A 123 1.24 -13.28 22.81
CA GLU A 123 0.95 -14.05 24.01
C GLU A 123 2.15 -14.10 24.95
N LYS A 124 1.86 -14.04 26.25
CA LYS A 124 2.87 -14.17 27.30
C LYS A 124 3.61 -15.50 27.18
N GLY A 125 4.93 -15.43 27.36
CA GLY A 125 5.81 -16.60 27.44
C GLY A 125 6.61 -16.85 26.17
N GLY A 126 6.29 -16.19 25.05
CA GLY A 126 7.10 -16.23 23.84
C GLY A 126 8.53 -15.75 24.10
N THR A 127 9.49 -16.30 23.36
CA THR A 127 10.92 -16.07 23.57
C THR A 127 11.64 -15.66 22.30
N ILE A 128 12.69 -14.85 22.49
CA ILE A 128 13.68 -14.52 21.47
C ILE A 128 15.05 -14.85 22.04
N ARG A 129 15.85 -15.62 21.32
CA ARG A 129 17.18 -16.06 21.78
C ARG A 129 18.26 -15.72 20.79
N TRP A 130 19.30 -15.05 21.28
CA TRP A 130 20.50 -14.70 20.52
C TRP A 130 21.67 -15.60 20.94
N ASP A 131 22.44 -16.06 19.96
CA ASP A 131 23.63 -16.90 20.13
C ASP A 131 24.70 -16.54 19.10
N GLY A 132 25.21 -15.31 19.19
CA GLY A 132 26.16 -14.75 18.24
C GLY A 132 25.50 -13.73 17.33
N ASP A 133 25.26 -14.06 16.07
CA ASP A 133 24.74 -13.09 15.09
C ASP A 133 23.33 -12.57 15.48
N PRO A 134 23.16 -11.25 15.67
CA PRO A 134 21.87 -10.58 15.95
C PRO A 134 20.74 -10.95 15.00
N MET A 135 21.06 -11.16 13.73
CA MET A 135 20.11 -11.44 12.65
C MET A 135 19.66 -12.90 12.66
N ASN A 136 20.47 -13.80 13.23
CA ASN A 136 20.17 -15.21 13.38
C ASN A 136 19.41 -15.54 14.69
N ALA A 137 18.89 -14.54 15.39
CA ALA A 137 18.10 -14.75 16.61
C ALA A 137 16.93 -15.72 16.36
N VAL A 138 16.75 -16.69 17.25
CA VAL A 138 15.68 -17.68 17.15
C VAL A 138 14.42 -17.14 17.82
N LEU A 139 13.33 -17.11 17.05
CA LEU A 139 12.00 -16.70 17.47
C LEU A 139 11.17 -17.93 17.84
N ASP A 140 10.46 -17.83 18.96
CA ASP A 140 9.34 -18.71 19.32
C ASP A 140 8.26 -17.82 19.95
N LEU A 141 7.48 -17.18 19.08
CA LEU A 141 6.47 -16.21 19.48
C LEU A 141 5.10 -16.66 18.99
N LYS A 142 4.10 -16.52 19.85
CA LYS A 142 2.71 -16.73 19.49
C LYS A 142 1.97 -15.42 19.60
N ALA A 143 1.23 -15.04 18.56
CA ALA A 143 0.47 -13.80 18.57
C ALA A 143 -0.95 -14.03 18.04
N THR A 144 -1.95 -13.38 18.63
CA THR A 144 -3.36 -13.60 18.29
C THR A 144 -4.08 -12.31 17.94
N TYR A 145 -4.76 -12.32 16.79
CA TYR A 145 -5.70 -11.31 16.32
C TYR A 145 -7.13 -11.85 16.50
N LYS A 146 -7.96 -11.09 17.22
CA LYS A 146 -9.35 -11.45 17.48
C LYS A 146 -10.26 -10.70 16.52
N THR A 147 -11.16 -11.42 15.87
CA THR A 147 -12.14 -10.87 14.94
C THR A 147 -13.45 -11.65 15.02
N MET A 148 -14.42 -11.29 14.18
CA MET A 148 -15.67 -12.01 14.02
C MET A 148 -15.84 -12.42 12.55
N ALA A 149 -15.99 -13.71 12.30
CA ALA A 149 -16.12 -14.27 10.95
C ALA A 149 -17.29 -15.27 10.87
N ASN A 150 -17.80 -15.52 9.67
CA ASN A 150 -18.85 -16.51 9.44
C ASN A 150 -18.23 -17.83 8.94
N PRO A 151 -18.17 -18.89 9.77
CA PRO A 151 -17.53 -20.15 9.39
C PRO A 151 -18.35 -20.97 8.39
N ALA A 152 -19.62 -20.62 8.11
CA ALA A 152 -20.44 -21.34 7.12
C ALA A 152 -19.78 -21.36 5.73
N VAL A 153 -18.93 -20.39 5.43
CA VAL A 153 -18.16 -20.28 4.19
C VAL A 153 -17.09 -21.39 4.09
N LEU A 154 -16.58 -21.92 5.21
CA LEU A 154 -15.57 -22.99 5.23
C LEU A 154 -16.18 -24.40 5.14
N VAL A 155 -17.34 -24.60 5.78
CA VAL A 155 -17.96 -25.92 5.93
C VAL A 155 -19.19 -26.12 5.02
N GLU A 156 -19.58 -25.11 4.24
CA GLU A 156 -20.76 -25.13 3.36
C GLU A 156 -22.07 -25.53 4.09
N SER A 157 -22.06 -25.40 5.42
CA SER A 157 -23.17 -25.79 6.29
C SER A 157 -24.10 -24.60 6.50
N SER A 158 -25.36 -24.76 6.10
CA SER A 158 -26.42 -23.77 6.32
C SER A 158 -26.84 -23.65 7.79
N SER A 159 -26.31 -24.50 8.68
CA SER A 159 -26.65 -24.53 10.10
C SER A 159 -26.12 -23.33 10.90
N LEU A 160 -25.11 -22.61 10.42
CA LEU A 160 -24.51 -21.47 11.13
C LEU A 160 -24.21 -20.27 10.23
N ASN A 161 -25.23 -19.64 9.67
CA ASN A 161 -25.06 -18.41 8.88
C ASN A 161 -24.99 -17.14 9.76
N ARG A 162 -24.03 -17.08 10.68
CA ARG A 162 -23.80 -15.89 11.53
C ARG A 162 -22.32 -15.70 11.82
N LYS A 163 -21.94 -14.46 12.12
CA LYS A 163 -20.59 -14.16 12.61
C LYS A 163 -20.41 -14.70 14.03
N VAL A 164 -19.27 -15.31 14.29
CA VAL A 164 -18.85 -15.81 15.62
C VAL A 164 -17.43 -15.34 15.90
N ASP A 165 -17.06 -15.32 17.18
CA ASP A 165 -15.69 -14.99 17.59
C ASP A 165 -14.71 -15.92 16.89
N THR A 166 -13.66 -15.35 16.33
CA THR A 166 -12.63 -16.03 15.55
C THR A 166 -11.26 -15.47 15.94
N ASN A 167 -10.35 -16.37 16.31
CA ASN A 167 -8.98 -16.06 16.67
C ASN A 167 -8.07 -16.48 15.52
N VAL A 168 -7.42 -15.52 14.86
CA VAL A 168 -6.30 -15.80 13.96
C VAL A 168 -5.03 -15.75 14.80
N THR A 169 -4.29 -16.86 14.85
CA THR A 169 -3.04 -16.97 15.60
C THR A 169 -1.89 -17.13 14.64
N ILE A 170 -0.77 -16.44 14.88
CA ILE A 170 0.49 -16.62 14.17
C ILE A 170 1.48 -17.23 15.15
N LEU A 171 2.06 -18.36 14.79
CA LEU A 171 3.25 -18.90 15.43
C LEU A 171 4.45 -18.45 14.57
N LEU A 172 5.25 -17.54 15.11
CA LEU A 172 6.47 -17.05 14.49
C LEU A 172 7.65 -17.86 15.01
N ASN A 173 8.12 -18.79 14.17
CA ASN A 173 9.26 -19.64 14.46
C ASN A 173 10.43 -19.32 13.51
N GLY A 174 11.62 -19.82 13.83
CA GLY A 174 12.79 -19.72 12.96
C GLY A 174 13.66 -18.51 13.30
N ASN A 175 14.44 -18.03 12.33
CA ASN A 175 15.42 -16.97 12.55
C ASN A 175 14.82 -15.58 12.22
N LEU A 176 15.34 -14.54 12.88
CA LEU A 176 14.83 -13.18 12.72
C LEU A 176 14.94 -12.63 11.29
N SER A 177 15.99 -12.99 10.54
CA SER A 177 16.11 -12.64 9.12
C SER A 177 15.13 -13.37 8.20
N ASN A 178 14.61 -14.53 8.61
CA ASN A 178 13.71 -15.34 7.80
C ASN A 178 12.63 -16.01 8.68
N PRO A 179 11.74 -15.20 9.28
CA PRO A 179 10.70 -15.73 10.15
C PRO A 179 9.78 -16.64 9.35
N GLN A 180 9.40 -17.77 9.94
CA GLN A 180 8.50 -18.76 9.36
C GLN A 180 7.14 -18.67 10.06
N PRO A 181 6.22 -17.80 9.62
CA PRO A 181 4.89 -17.71 10.20
C PRO A 181 4.08 -18.97 9.89
N ASP A 182 3.46 -19.55 10.91
CA ASP A 182 2.42 -20.57 10.78
C ASP A 182 1.10 -20.02 11.33
N PHE A 183 0.10 -19.95 10.46
CA PHE A 183 -1.19 -19.36 10.78
C PHE A 183 -2.10 -20.44 11.33
N ASN A 184 -2.87 -20.14 12.37
CA ASN A 184 -3.94 -20.98 12.88
C ASN A 184 -5.23 -20.17 13.03
N ILE A 185 -6.38 -20.81 12.87
CA ILE A 185 -7.69 -20.16 12.98
C ILE A 185 -8.53 -20.97 13.96
N ASP A 186 -8.97 -20.34 15.04
CA ASP A 186 -9.75 -20.98 16.10
C ASP A 186 -11.08 -20.26 16.31
N PHE A 187 -12.11 -21.04 16.63
CA PHE A 187 -13.47 -20.56 16.87
C PHE A 187 -13.87 -20.91 18.30
N PRO A 188 -13.60 -20.04 19.30
CA PRO A 188 -13.78 -20.40 20.71
C PRO A 188 -15.24 -20.61 21.13
N THR A 189 -16.19 -20.06 20.37
CA THR A 189 -17.62 -20.03 20.74
C THR A 189 -18.49 -21.05 19.99
N VAL A 190 -17.92 -21.83 19.07
CA VAL A 190 -18.68 -22.83 18.30
C VAL A 190 -18.72 -24.18 19.02
N SER A 191 -19.73 -25.01 18.73
CA SER A 191 -19.83 -26.36 19.27
C SER A 191 -18.66 -27.23 18.83
N SER A 192 -18.24 -28.19 19.66
CA SER A 192 -17.15 -29.12 19.35
C SER A 192 -17.30 -29.86 18.01
N VAL A 193 -18.53 -30.25 17.65
CA VAL A 193 -18.81 -30.93 16.39
C VAL A 193 -18.47 -30.05 15.19
N LEU A 194 -19.00 -28.82 15.17
CA LEU A 194 -18.69 -27.85 14.12
C LEU A 194 -17.20 -27.46 14.11
N LYS A 195 -16.59 -27.35 15.30
CA LYS A 195 -15.15 -27.09 15.41
C LYS A 195 -14.33 -28.17 14.69
N SER A 196 -14.60 -29.44 14.95
CA SER A 196 -13.89 -30.55 14.29
C SER A 196 -14.06 -30.57 12.77
N GLU A 197 -15.23 -30.16 12.27
CA GLU A 197 -15.48 -30.05 10.83
C GLU A 197 -14.66 -28.90 10.21
N ILE A 198 -14.62 -27.73 10.87
CA ILE A 198 -13.81 -26.60 10.45
C ILE A 198 -12.31 -26.95 10.52
N ASP A 199 -11.86 -27.58 11.60
CA ASP A 199 -10.47 -27.99 11.80
C ASP A 199 -10.03 -28.97 10.70
N TYR A 200 -10.91 -29.87 10.25
CA TYR A 200 -10.65 -30.75 9.11
C TYR A 200 -10.46 -29.97 7.80
N LYS A 201 -11.30 -28.96 7.55
CA LYS A 201 -11.17 -28.08 6.37
C LYS A 201 -9.91 -27.21 6.41
N LEU A 202 -9.43 -26.87 7.60
CA LEU A 202 -8.24 -26.04 7.83
C LEU A 202 -6.99 -26.88 8.18
N GLN A 203 -7.04 -28.20 7.99
CA GLN A 203 -5.93 -29.08 8.35
C GLN A 203 -4.70 -28.80 7.49
N ASP A 204 -4.91 -28.55 6.20
CA ASP A 204 -3.85 -28.21 5.26
C ASP A 204 -3.26 -26.81 5.54
N LYS A 205 -1.93 -26.70 5.54
CA LYS A 205 -1.22 -25.48 5.92
C LYS A 205 -1.48 -24.35 4.92
N ASP A 206 -1.41 -24.65 3.64
CA ASP A 206 -1.57 -23.64 2.58
C ASP A 206 -3.00 -23.11 2.55
N THR A 207 -3.97 -24.02 2.71
CA THR A 207 -5.39 -23.68 2.88
C THR A 207 -5.58 -22.77 4.10
N ARG A 208 -5.06 -23.15 5.26
CA ARG A 208 -5.19 -22.37 6.50
C ARG A 208 -4.55 -20.99 6.40
N GLN A 209 -3.37 -20.89 5.78
CA GLN A 209 -2.71 -19.62 5.49
C GLN A 209 -3.56 -18.74 4.56
N THR A 210 -4.10 -19.32 3.49
CA THR A 210 -4.95 -18.62 2.53
C THR A 210 -6.21 -18.07 3.20
N GLN A 211 -6.86 -18.89 4.04
CA GLN A 211 -8.04 -18.47 4.80
C GLN A 211 -7.72 -17.39 5.84
N ALA A 212 -6.56 -17.46 6.48
CA ALA A 212 -6.11 -16.42 7.41
C ALA A 212 -5.87 -15.09 6.68
N PHE A 213 -5.23 -15.13 5.52
CA PHE A 213 -4.99 -13.94 4.68
C PHE A 213 -6.29 -13.34 4.17
N ALA A 214 -7.19 -14.17 3.64
CA ALA A 214 -8.52 -13.76 3.22
C ALA A 214 -9.28 -13.06 4.35
N LEU A 215 -9.29 -13.67 5.53
CA LEU A 215 -9.95 -13.12 6.71
C LEU A 215 -9.32 -11.80 7.18
N MET A 216 -8.00 -11.69 7.16
CA MET A 216 -7.31 -10.46 7.56
C MET A 216 -7.51 -9.32 6.55
N ALA A 217 -7.51 -9.63 5.25
CA ALA A 217 -7.65 -8.64 4.19
C ALA A 217 -9.11 -8.18 4.03
N THR A 218 -10.05 -9.12 4.03
CA THR A 218 -11.46 -8.87 3.65
C THR A 218 -12.45 -8.96 4.82
N GLY A 219 -12.04 -9.55 5.94
CA GLY A 219 -12.94 -9.84 7.07
C GLY A 219 -13.82 -11.07 6.86
N SER A 220 -13.61 -11.87 5.80
CA SER A 220 -14.36 -13.10 5.52
C SER A 220 -13.45 -14.22 4.99
N PHE A 221 -13.90 -15.46 5.12
CA PHE A 221 -13.27 -16.61 4.49
C PHE A 221 -13.58 -16.67 3.00
N VAL A 222 -12.81 -17.46 2.27
CA VAL A 222 -13.10 -17.79 0.86
C VAL A 222 -13.43 -19.26 0.72
N THR A 223 -14.29 -19.60 -0.22
CA THR A 223 -14.60 -21.00 -0.53
C THR A 223 -13.65 -21.51 -1.59
N ALA A 224 -13.06 -22.68 -1.37
CA ALA A 224 -12.29 -23.36 -2.41
C ALA A 224 -13.21 -23.88 -3.55
N GLU A 225 -14.53 -24.02 -3.33
CA GLU A 225 -15.38 -24.78 -4.26
C GLU A 225 -16.88 -24.41 -4.36
N SER A 226 -17.41 -23.32 -3.76
CA SER A 226 -18.87 -23.07 -3.76
C SER A 226 -19.31 -21.93 -4.68
N SER A 227 -19.51 -22.23 -5.96
CA SER A 227 -20.28 -21.43 -6.93
C SER A 227 -21.79 -21.73 -6.92
N SER A 228 -22.26 -22.64 -6.05
CA SER A 228 -23.64 -23.15 -6.10
C SER A 228 -24.71 -22.28 -5.41
N ASN A 229 -24.33 -21.22 -4.68
CA ASN A 229 -25.28 -20.33 -4.02
C ASN A 229 -25.17 -18.89 -4.55
N ALA A 230 -26.11 -18.53 -5.43
CA ALA A 230 -26.26 -17.24 -6.10
C ALA A 230 -26.46 -16.01 -5.19
N ALA A 231 -26.31 -16.14 -3.86
CA ALA A 231 -26.48 -15.06 -2.91
C ALA A 231 -25.17 -14.31 -2.54
N TYR A 232 -23.99 -14.85 -2.90
CA TYR A 232 -22.70 -14.33 -2.42
C TYR A 232 -21.72 -13.88 -3.53
N GLY A 233 -22.13 -13.91 -4.82
CA GLY A 233 -21.24 -13.70 -5.97
C GLY A 233 -20.44 -12.39 -5.95
N SER A 234 -21.03 -11.28 -5.50
CA SER A 234 -20.34 -9.97 -5.49
C SER A 234 -19.27 -9.81 -4.41
N LEU A 235 -19.22 -10.66 -3.38
CA LEU A 235 -18.23 -10.58 -2.28
C LEU A 235 -17.02 -11.49 -2.52
N ILE A 236 -17.16 -12.50 -3.38
CA ILE A 236 -16.14 -13.52 -3.64
C ILE A 236 -15.16 -13.07 -4.73
N GLU A 237 -15.63 -12.34 -5.75
CA GLU A 237 -14.78 -11.83 -6.84
C GLU A 237 -13.68 -10.87 -6.35
N GLY A 238 -13.99 -10.06 -5.31
CA GLY A 238 -13.02 -9.16 -4.67
C GLY A 238 -12.01 -9.89 -3.78
N ALA A 239 -12.41 -10.99 -3.14
CA ALA A 239 -11.53 -11.72 -2.22
C ALA A 239 -10.48 -12.54 -2.99
N SER A 240 -10.87 -13.21 -4.07
CA SER A 240 -9.94 -13.98 -4.90
C SER A 240 -8.91 -13.09 -5.61
N SER A 241 -9.30 -11.90 -6.07
CA SER A 241 -8.37 -10.93 -6.67
C SER A 241 -7.38 -10.34 -5.65
N ILE A 242 -7.84 -10.07 -4.42
CA ILE A 242 -6.97 -9.66 -3.31
C ILE A 242 -5.98 -10.78 -2.95
N ILE A 243 -6.44 -12.03 -2.83
CA ILE A 243 -5.58 -13.17 -2.49
C ILE A 243 -4.53 -13.40 -3.59
N ASN A 244 -4.93 -13.33 -4.85
CA ASN A 244 -3.99 -13.43 -5.97
C ASN A 244 -2.98 -12.27 -5.99
N GLY A 245 -3.41 -11.05 -5.65
CA GLY A 245 -2.51 -9.89 -5.51
C GLY A 245 -1.55 -9.98 -4.32
N LEU A 246 -1.95 -10.67 -3.24
CA LEU A 246 -1.08 -10.92 -2.08
C LEU A 246 0.04 -11.94 -2.39
N PHE A 247 -0.17 -12.84 -3.35
CA PHE A 247 0.81 -13.87 -3.75
C PHE A 247 1.54 -13.54 -5.07
N ALA A 248 1.19 -12.43 -5.73
CA ALA A 248 1.92 -11.94 -6.88
C ALA A 248 3.15 -11.15 -6.41
N ASP A 249 4.32 -11.42 -7.01
CA ASP A 249 5.57 -10.74 -6.71
C ASP A 249 5.39 -9.21 -6.79
N ASP A 250 5.72 -8.52 -5.67
CA ASP A 250 5.52 -7.09 -5.41
C ASP A 250 6.25 -6.15 -6.42
N ASP A 251 7.14 -6.67 -7.28
CA ASP A 251 7.96 -5.88 -8.21
C ASP A 251 7.53 -5.99 -9.69
N SER A 252 6.38 -6.61 -9.98
CA SER A 252 5.95 -6.84 -11.37
C SER A 252 4.89 -5.85 -11.86
N ASN A 253 5.20 -5.05 -12.90
CA ASN A 253 4.24 -4.23 -13.67
C ASN A 253 3.18 -5.06 -14.44
N LEU A 254 3.09 -6.36 -14.14
CA LEU A 254 2.25 -7.35 -14.79
C LEU A 254 1.51 -8.14 -13.72
N GLN A 255 0.24 -7.82 -13.53
CA GLN A 255 -0.64 -8.55 -12.62
C GLN A 255 -1.34 -9.65 -13.42
N LEU A 256 -1.03 -10.90 -13.12
CA LEU A 256 -1.71 -12.07 -13.67
C LEU A 256 -2.69 -12.62 -12.64
N GLY A 257 -3.94 -12.83 -13.06
CA GLY A 257 -4.99 -13.41 -12.22
C GLY A 257 -5.58 -14.65 -12.89
N LEU A 258 -6.02 -15.60 -12.07
CA LEU A 258 -6.84 -16.72 -12.50
C LEU A 258 -8.28 -16.46 -12.06
N ASP A 259 -9.21 -16.66 -12.99
CA ASP A 259 -10.64 -16.42 -12.86
C ASP A 259 -11.37 -17.72 -13.21
N TYR A 260 -12.44 -18.05 -12.49
CA TYR A 260 -13.31 -19.16 -12.86
C TYR A 260 -14.75 -18.66 -12.84
N SER A 261 -15.40 -18.74 -14.00
CA SER A 261 -16.79 -18.33 -14.19
C SER A 261 -17.63 -19.57 -14.45
N GLN A 262 -18.54 -19.88 -13.53
CA GLN A 262 -19.47 -21.00 -13.71
C GLN A 262 -20.51 -20.66 -14.80
N GLY A 263 -20.80 -21.65 -15.64
CA GLY A 263 -21.76 -21.55 -16.71
C GLY A 263 -23.20 -21.58 -16.23
N ASN A 264 -24.10 -20.87 -16.92
CA ASN A 264 -25.53 -20.90 -16.65
C ASN A 264 -26.24 -21.93 -17.53
N ARG A 265 -26.77 -22.97 -16.89
CA ARG A 265 -27.49 -24.09 -17.54
C ARG A 265 -28.82 -23.69 -18.19
N LEU A 266 -29.40 -22.54 -17.83
CA LEU A 266 -30.61 -22.02 -18.48
C LEU A 266 -30.32 -21.33 -19.82
N THR A 267 -29.07 -20.92 -20.05
CA THR A 267 -28.64 -20.17 -21.24
C THR A 267 -27.55 -20.90 -22.03
N ASP A 268 -27.36 -22.20 -21.77
CA ASP A 268 -26.31 -23.06 -22.38
C ASP A 268 -24.88 -22.48 -22.32
N ILE A 269 -24.59 -21.68 -21.29
CA ILE A 269 -23.24 -21.17 -21.06
C ILE A 269 -22.48 -22.25 -20.29
N SER A 270 -21.33 -22.68 -20.81
CA SER A 270 -20.42 -23.63 -20.16
C SER A 270 -19.56 -22.96 -19.08
N ASP A 271 -19.02 -23.76 -18.18
CA ASP A 271 -18.01 -23.29 -17.21
C ASP A 271 -16.78 -22.77 -17.96
N ARG A 272 -16.11 -21.75 -17.41
CA ARG A 272 -14.96 -21.11 -18.05
C ARG A 272 -13.84 -20.87 -17.04
N VAL A 273 -12.62 -21.21 -17.44
CA VAL A 273 -11.41 -20.81 -16.72
C VAL A 273 -10.80 -19.63 -17.48
N GLY A 274 -10.68 -18.50 -16.80
CA GLY A 274 -10.11 -17.25 -17.29
C GLY A 274 -8.72 -16.97 -16.76
N VAL A 275 -7.88 -16.38 -17.61
CA VAL A 275 -6.65 -15.70 -17.20
C VAL A 275 -6.88 -14.21 -17.41
N THR A 276 -6.76 -13.41 -16.35
CA THR A 276 -6.79 -11.95 -16.41
C THR A 276 -5.37 -11.40 -16.40
N MET A 277 -5.12 -10.39 -17.21
CA MET A 277 -3.86 -9.68 -17.29
C MET A 277 -4.13 -8.20 -17.14
N ASN A 278 -3.55 -7.57 -16.12
CA ASN A 278 -3.55 -6.12 -15.97
C ASN A 278 -2.10 -5.64 -16.02
N THR A 279 -1.79 -4.73 -16.94
CA THR A 279 -0.47 -4.16 -17.08
C THR A 279 -0.52 -2.65 -17.31
N ARG A 280 0.34 -1.94 -16.60
CA ARG A 280 0.53 -0.50 -16.78
C ARG A 280 1.82 -0.29 -17.56
N ILE A 281 1.70 0.21 -18.79
CA ILE A 281 2.87 0.49 -19.65
C ILE A 281 3.63 1.72 -19.13
N ASN A 282 2.89 2.73 -18.66
CA ASN A 282 3.39 3.93 -18.00
C ASN A 282 2.25 4.63 -17.24
N ASP A 283 2.54 5.79 -16.63
CA ASP A 283 1.55 6.58 -15.87
C ASP A 283 0.31 6.99 -16.66
N ARG A 284 0.32 6.87 -17.99
CA ARG A 284 -0.76 7.34 -18.88
C ARG A 284 -1.47 6.22 -19.63
N ILE A 285 -0.95 4.99 -19.64
CA ILE A 285 -1.49 3.89 -20.45
C ILE A 285 -1.58 2.63 -19.60
N SER A 286 -2.79 2.10 -19.46
CA SER A 286 -3.07 0.80 -18.84
C SER A 286 -3.82 -0.12 -19.79
N ILE A 287 -3.46 -1.39 -19.78
CA ILE A 287 -4.08 -2.46 -20.57
C ILE A 287 -4.63 -3.53 -19.63
N ASN A 288 -5.91 -3.82 -19.78
CA ASN A 288 -6.60 -4.90 -19.10
C ASN A 288 -7.06 -5.93 -20.14
N GLY A 289 -6.73 -7.20 -19.93
CA GLY A 289 -7.15 -8.30 -20.77
C GLY A 289 -7.72 -9.44 -19.92
N LYS A 290 -8.72 -10.15 -20.45
CA LYS A 290 -9.24 -11.39 -19.85
C LYS A 290 -9.43 -12.41 -20.96
N VAL A 291 -8.82 -13.58 -20.84
CA VAL A 291 -8.97 -14.68 -21.80
C VAL A 291 -9.55 -15.89 -21.09
N GLY A 292 -10.73 -16.34 -21.52
CA GLY A 292 -11.44 -17.50 -20.99
C GLY A 292 -11.43 -18.69 -21.94
N VAL A 293 -11.19 -19.88 -21.39
CA VAL A 293 -11.35 -21.17 -22.08
C VAL A 293 -12.51 -21.93 -21.44
N PRO A 294 -13.52 -22.37 -22.22
CA PRO A 294 -14.61 -23.17 -21.68
C PRO A 294 -14.11 -24.56 -21.25
N VAL A 295 -14.57 -25.03 -20.10
CA VAL A 295 -14.26 -26.35 -19.52
C VAL A 295 -15.58 -27.12 -19.29
N GLY A 296 -15.59 -28.43 -19.60
CA GLY A 296 -16.72 -29.30 -19.25
C GLY A 296 -17.84 -29.51 -20.29
N GLY A 297 -17.60 -29.35 -21.60
CA GLY A 297 -18.58 -29.64 -22.67
C GLY A 297 -17.99 -30.17 -23.98
N VAL A 298 -18.81 -30.82 -24.81
CA VAL A 298 -18.41 -31.55 -26.05
C VAL A 298 -18.36 -30.68 -27.31
N THR A 299 -18.52 -29.36 -27.19
CA THR A 299 -18.58 -28.41 -28.32
C THR A 299 -17.31 -27.57 -28.41
N GLU A 300 -16.92 -27.23 -29.64
CA GLU A 300 -15.65 -26.58 -30.01
C GLU A 300 -15.25 -25.45 -29.05
N SER A 301 -14.01 -25.53 -28.57
CA SER A 301 -13.38 -24.56 -27.68
C SER A 301 -13.21 -23.21 -28.38
N VAL A 302 -14.24 -22.36 -28.30
CA VAL A 302 -14.11 -20.96 -28.68
C VAL A 302 -13.45 -20.22 -27.53
N ILE A 303 -12.21 -19.78 -27.75
CA ILE A 303 -11.48 -18.91 -26.82
C ILE A 303 -12.19 -17.56 -26.80
N VAL A 304 -12.51 -17.06 -25.60
CA VAL A 304 -13.19 -15.77 -25.44
C VAL A 304 -12.24 -14.78 -24.81
N GLY A 305 -12.10 -13.59 -25.40
CA GLY A 305 -11.15 -12.58 -24.97
C GLY A 305 -11.78 -11.20 -24.83
N ASN A 306 -11.63 -10.58 -23.66
CA ASN A 306 -11.90 -9.15 -23.45
C ASN A 306 -10.57 -8.39 -23.46
N LEU A 307 -10.57 -7.20 -24.04
CA LEU A 307 -9.44 -6.28 -24.04
C LEU A 307 -9.94 -4.86 -23.80
N GLU A 308 -9.36 -4.18 -22.83
CA GLU A 308 -9.59 -2.76 -22.56
C GLU A 308 -8.26 -2.02 -22.46
N VAL A 309 -8.19 -0.87 -23.12
CA VAL A 309 -7.05 0.04 -23.09
C VAL A 309 -7.55 1.41 -22.65
N LEU A 310 -6.94 1.93 -21.59
CA LEU A 310 -7.22 3.26 -21.05
C LEU A 310 -6.01 4.15 -21.27
N ILE A 311 -6.24 5.33 -21.83
CA ILE A 311 -5.23 6.32 -22.15
C ILE A 311 -5.59 7.65 -21.49
N GLN A 312 -4.77 8.08 -20.54
CA GLN A 312 -4.87 9.40 -19.92
C GLN A 312 -4.36 10.48 -20.89
N ILE A 313 -5.26 11.38 -21.30
CA ILE A 313 -4.96 12.37 -22.32
C ILE A 313 -4.29 13.60 -21.70
N ASN A 314 -4.70 14.01 -20.50
CA ASN A 314 -4.20 15.19 -19.82
C ASN A 314 -3.50 14.87 -18.48
N GLU A 315 -2.62 15.78 -18.05
CA GLU A 315 -1.76 15.57 -16.89
C GLU A 315 -2.52 15.42 -15.57
N ASP A 316 -3.70 16.02 -15.45
CA ASP A 316 -4.53 15.96 -14.24
C ASP A 316 -5.47 14.73 -14.18
N GLY A 317 -5.51 13.91 -15.24
CA GLY A 317 -6.31 12.68 -15.28
C GLY A 317 -7.80 12.88 -15.49
N SER A 318 -8.24 14.13 -15.69
CA SER A 318 -9.66 14.44 -15.87
C SER A 318 -10.19 14.01 -17.23
N LEU A 319 -9.34 13.79 -18.24
CA LEU A 319 -9.72 13.38 -19.60
C LEU A 319 -9.04 12.07 -20.00
N ASN A 320 -9.84 11.03 -20.22
CA ASN A 320 -9.37 9.69 -20.55
C ASN A 320 -10.01 9.19 -21.86
N ALA A 321 -9.24 8.54 -22.71
CA ALA A 321 -9.74 7.76 -23.83
C ALA A 321 -9.80 6.28 -23.45
N HIS A 322 -10.84 5.61 -23.91
CA HIS A 322 -11.13 4.21 -23.63
C HIS A 322 -11.32 3.47 -24.96
N VAL A 323 -10.62 2.36 -25.12
CA VAL A 323 -10.81 1.43 -26.23
C VAL A 323 -11.14 0.09 -25.62
N PHE A 324 -12.25 -0.51 -26.00
CA PHE A 324 -12.63 -1.80 -25.44
C PHE A 324 -13.20 -2.76 -26.50
N ASN A 325 -12.91 -4.03 -26.28
CA ASN A 325 -13.56 -5.18 -26.86
C ASN A 325 -14.04 -6.05 -25.68
N ARG A 326 -15.35 -6.26 -25.59
CA ARG A 326 -15.95 -7.11 -24.57
C ARG A 326 -16.95 -8.08 -25.18
N GLU A 327 -16.99 -9.29 -24.65
CA GLU A 327 -18.06 -10.25 -24.95
C GLU A 327 -19.43 -9.68 -24.56
N ASN A 328 -20.46 -10.06 -25.31
CA ASN A 328 -21.85 -9.73 -25.01
C ASN A 328 -22.44 -10.70 -23.98
N ASP A 329 -23.09 -10.17 -22.94
CA ASP A 329 -23.69 -10.96 -21.86
C ASP A 329 -24.98 -11.70 -22.27
N ILE A 330 -25.56 -11.38 -23.43
CA ILE A 330 -26.82 -11.96 -23.94
C ILE A 330 -26.54 -12.62 -25.29
N ASN A 331 -26.44 -13.95 -25.30
CA ASN A 331 -26.40 -14.75 -26.52
C ASN A 331 -27.78 -15.37 -26.74
N TYR A 332 -28.42 -15.08 -27.87
CA TYR A 332 -29.68 -15.74 -28.24
C TYR A 332 -29.37 -17.17 -28.71
N VAL A 333 -30.24 -18.13 -28.35
CA VAL A 333 -30.06 -19.55 -28.71
C VAL A 333 -29.89 -19.69 -30.22
N GLY A 334 -28.69 -20.10 -30.65
CA GLY A 334 -28.33 -20.27 -32.07
C GLY A 334 -27.41 -19.19 -32.66
N GLU A 335 -27.13 -18.11 -31.93
CA GLU A 335 -26.09 -17.12 -32.29
C GLU A 335 -24.82 -17.40 -31.49
N GLY A 336 -23.66 -17.41 -32.19
CA GLY A 336 -22.35 -17.59 -31.56
C GLY A 336 -21.97 -16.42 -30.64
N ILE A 337 -20.83 -16.55 -29.95
CA ILE A 337 -20.32 -15.54 -29.01
C ILE A 337 -20.15 -14.18 -29.72
N GLY A 338 -20.96 -13.20 -29.33
CA GLY A 338 -20.92 -11.84 -29.87
C GLY A 338 -19.93 -10.94 -29.12
N TYR A 339 -19.28 -10.02 -29.84
CA TYR A 339 -18.38 -9.02 -29.24
C TYR A 339 -18.87 -7.60 -29.51
N THR A 340 -18.85 -6.76 -28.47
CA THR A 340 -19.02 -5.31 -28.59
C THR A 340 -17.66 -4.64 -28.56
N GLN A 341 -17.37 -3.87 -29.62
CA GLN A 341 -16.18 -3.05 -29.73
C GLN A 341 -16.56 -1.58 -29.67
N GLY A 342 -15.84 -0.80 -28.89
CA GLY A 342 -16.16 0.61 -28.68
C GLY A 342 -14.93 1.47 -28.44
N LEU A 343 -15.09 2.74 -28.79
CA LEU A 343 -14.18 3.82 -28.47
C LEU A 343 -14.98 4.84 -27.65
N GLY A 344 -14.43 5.29 -26.53
CA GLY A 344 -15.07 6.22 -25.61
C GLY A 344 -14.10 7.29 -25.14
N ILE A 345 -14.64 8.44 -24.74
CA ILE A 345 -13.89 9.49 -24.06
C ILE A 345 -14.66 9.83 -22.79
N THR A 346 -13.95 9.85 -21.67
CA THR A 346 -14.48 10.17 -20.34
C THR A 346 -13.86 11.49 -19.88
N TYR A 347 -14.69 12.45 -19.47
CA TYR A 347 -14.24 13.71 -18.93
C TYR A 347 -14.87 13.97 -17.55
N ASN A 348 -14.05 14.05 -16.51
CA ASN A 348 -14.46 14.25 -15.12
C ASN A 348 -14.26 15.71 -14.73
N VAL A 349 -15.31 16.37 -14.25
CA VAL A 349 -15.27 17.79 -13.84
C VAL A 349 -15.82 17.94 -12.44
N GLU A 350 -15.01 18.49 -11.54
CA GLU A 350 -15.46 18.91 -10.22
C GLU A 350 -16.08 20.31 -10.28
N PHE A 351 -17.25 20.48 -9.65
CA PHE A 351 -17.99 21.73 -9.62
C PHE A 351 -18.76 21.89 -8.31
N ASN A 352 -18.94 23.15 -7.88
CA ASN A 352 -19.76 23.46 -6.72
C ASN A 352 -21.16 23.93 -7.12
N THR A 353 -21.34 24.39 -8.36
CA THR A 353 -22.64 24.84 -8.89
C THR A 353 -22.85 24.41 -10.34
N PHE A 354 -24.10 24.20 -10.74
CA PHE A 354 -24.45 23.80 -12.11
C PHE A 354 -23.95 24.81 -13.17
N LYS A 355 -23.96 26.11 -12.83
CA LYS A 355 -23.41 27.18 -13.70
C LYS A 355 -21.91 27.01 -13.93
N GLU A 356 -21.16 26.65 -12.88
CA GLU A 356 -19.72 26.40 -12.96
C GLU A 356 -19.40 25.16 -13.80
N MET A 357 -20.18 24.08 -13.66
CA MET A 357 -20.06 22.87 -14.48
C MET A 357 -20.21 23.19 -15.97
N MET A 358 -21.29 23.88 -16.34
CA MET A 358 -21.53 24.28 -17.74
C MET A 358 -20.42 25.22 -18.24
N GLN A 359 -19.92 26.12 -17.39
CA GLN A 359 -18.81 26.99 -17.76
C GLN A 359 -17.52 26.20 -17.99
N LYS A 360 -17.18 25.22 -17.14
CA LYS A 360 -15.97 24.39 -17.27
C LYS A 360 -16.04 23.44 -18.49
N ILE A 361 -17.22 22.88 -18.79
CA ILE A 361 -17.41 21.95 -19.92
C ILE A 361 -17.45 22.69 -21.27
N PHE A 362 -18.13 23.84 -21.35
CA PHE A 362 -18.38 24.53 -22.63
C PHE A 362 -17.53 25.77 -22.87
N SER A 363 -16.84 26.30 -21.85
CA SER A 363 -15.95 27.46 -22.02
C SER A 363 -14.50 27.00 -22.08
N SER A 364 -13.93 27.01 -23.28
CA SER A 364 -12.51 26.78 -23.49
C SER A 364 -11.69 27.84 -22.72
N ASN A 365 -10.91 27.38 -21.75
CA ASN A 365 -9.81 28.04 -21.06
C ASN A 365 -9.68 29.57 -21.26
N LYS A 366 -10.39 30.36 -20.44
CA LYS A 366 -9.78 31.58 -19.89
C LYS A 366 -9.26 31.22 -18.51
N LYS A 367 -7.95 30.95 -18.42
CA LYS A 367 -7.20 30.89 -17.16
C LYS A 367 -7.60 32.09 -16.30
N LYS A 368 -8.43 31.87 -15.28
CA LYS A 368 -8.48 32.77 -14.13
C LYS A 368 -7.26 32.42 -13.29
N LYS A 369 -6.26 33.29 -13.33
CA LYS A 369 -5.27 33.36 -12.25
C LYS A 369 -6.03 33.59 -10.94
N ASP A 370 -5.84 32.68 -10.02
CA ASP A 370 -6.20 32.87 -8.61
C ASP A 370 -5.36 34.03 -8.05
N PRO A 371 -5.95 35.10 -7.48
CA PRO A 371 -5.22 36.18 -6.86
C PRO A 371 -4.95 35.81 -5.40
N SER A 372 -4.13 34.78 -5.16
CA SER A 372 -3.65 34.47 -3.82
C SER A 372 -2.25 33.87 -3.88
N LYS A 373 -1.28 34.71 -4.23
CA LYS A 373 0.11 34.73 -3.71
C LYS A 373 0.97 35.64 -4.59
N SER A 374 1.19 36.89 -4.16
CA SER A 374 2.51 37.55 -4.02
C SER A 374 2.32 39.04 -3.67
N GLN A 375 2.98 39.42 -2.56
CA GLN A 375 3.54 40.73 -2.16
C GLN A 375 3.11 42.01 -2.89
N ASP A 376 2.73 43.02 -2.09
CA ASP A 376 3.35 44.35 -2.15
C ASP A 376 3.17 45.08 -0.80
N ASP A 377 4.19 44.96 0.06
CA ASP A 377 4.59 46.03 0.97
C ASP A 377 5.47 46.98 0.15
N LEU A 378 4.94 48.10 -0.33
CA LEU A 378 5.75 49.28 -0.64
C LEU A 378 4.97 50.58 -0.35
N PRO A 379 5.68 51.65 0.08
CA PRO A 379 5.15 52.68 0.97
C PRO A 379 4.46 53.84 0.24
N ASP A 380 3.56 54.50 0.96
CA ASP A 380 2.95 55.77 0.61
C ASP A 380 3.99 56.80 0.13
N SER A 381 3.74 57.36 -1.04
CA SER A 381 4.33 58.63 -1.46
C SER A 381 3.25 59.44 -2.17
N GLU A 382 2.66 60.34 -1.39
CA GLU A 382 1.68 61.35 -1.79
C GLU A 382 2.24 62.25 -2.90
N PHE A 383 1.44 62.54 -3.92
CA PHE A 383 1.74 63.62 -4.87
C PHE A 383 1.39 64.98 -4.23
N PRO A 384 2.24 66.02 -4.37
CA PRO A 384 2.00 67.31 -3.73
C PRO A 384 0.67 67.97 -4.17
N PRO A 385 -0.03 68.69 -3.27
CA PRO A 385 -1.36 69.28 -3.53
C PRO A 385 -1.44 70.21 -4.75
N GLU A 386 -0.32 70.82 -5.14
CA GLU A 386 -0.24 71.76 -6.27
C GLU A 386 -0.61 71.11 -7.62
N PHE A 387 -0.40 69.80 -7.77
CA PHE A 387 -0.75 69.10 -9.01
C PHE A 387 -2.27 68.87 -9.16
N ILE A 388 -2.99 68.77 -8.04
CA ILE A 388 -4.45 68.60 -8.01
C ILE A 388 -5.16 69.93 -8.33
N GLU A 389 -4.64 71.06 -7.85
CA GLU A 389 -5.20 72.38 -8.20
C GLU A 389 -5.08 72.69 -9.70
N PHE A 390 -3.97 72.31 -10.33
CA PHE A 390 -3.77 72.50 -11.77
C PHE A 390 -4.81 71.75 -12.62
N ILE A 391 -5.16 70.51 -12.24
CA ILE A 391 -6.16 69.72 -12.96
C ILE A 391 -7.57 70.32 -12.79
N ASN A 392 -7.90 70.80 -11.59
CA ASN A 392 -9.21 71.38 -11.31
C ASN A 392 -9.42 72.71 -12.05
N GLN A 393 -8.39 73.56 -12.17
CA GLN A 393 -8.48 74.80 -12.95
C GLN A 393 -8.71 74.55 -14.46
N ARG A 394 -8.15 73.49 -15.03
CA ARG A 394 -8.41 73.11 -16.43
C ARG A 394 -9.84 72.66 -16.66
N LYS A 395 -10.44 71.91 -15.73
CA LYS A 395 -11.83 71.46 -15.85
C LYS A 395 -12.83 72.62 -15.78
N ALA A 396 -12.58 73.65 -14.97
CA ALA A 396 -13.48 74.80 -14.87
C ALA A 396 -13.56 75.64 -16.16
N LYS A 397 -12.45 75.79 -16.90
CA LYS A 397 -12.41 76.54 -18.17
C LYS A 397 -13.10 75.86 -19.36
N SER A 398 -13.34 74.54 -19.27
CA SER A 398 -13.95 73.76 -20.38
C SER A 398 -15.48 73.85 -20.42
N ASN A 399 -16.13 74.30 -19.34
CA ASN A 399 -17.58 74.20 -19.18
C ASN A 399 -18.36 75.46 -19.59
N ASP A 400 -17.71 76.50 -20.12
CA ASP A 400 -18.34 77.81 -20.39
C ASP A 400 -18.34 78.21 -21.89
N ALA A 401 -18.40 77.24 -22.81
CA ALA A 401 -18.61 77.51 -24.24
C ALA A 401 -20.03 77.09 -24.67
N THR A 402 -20.79 78.07 -25.14
CA THR A 402 -22.25 78.11 -25.37
C THR A 402 -22.74 77.24 -26.54
N LYS A 403 -24.01 76.79 -26.42
CA LYS A 403 -24.84 75.96 -27.32
C LYS A 403 -25.17 76.60 -28.69
N GLU A 404 -25.30 75.78 -29.73
CA GLU A 404 -26.15 76.04 -30.91
C GLU A 404 -27.21 74.93 -31.07
N GLU A 405 -28.43 75.33 -31.47
CA GLU A 405 -29.66 74.52 -31.53
C GLU A 405 -29.92 73.84 -32.90
N PRO A 406 -30.86 72.86 -32.99
CA PRO A 406 -30.86 71.80 -34.00
C PRO A 406 -31.80 72.06 -35.20
N VAL A 407 -31.56 71.36 -36.31
CA VAL A 407 -32.50 71.28 -37.45
C VAL A 407 -33.15 69.89 -37.52
N LYS A 408 -34.49 69.86 -37.61
CA LYS A 408 -35.34 68.66 -37.68
C LYS A 408 -35.61 68.22 -39.14
N VAL A 409 -35.57 66.88 -39.29
CA VAL A 409 -36.26 65.89 -40.16
C VAL A 409 -37.17 66.38 -41.32
N PRO A 410 -37.33 65.57 -42.39
CA PRO A 410 -38.50 64.68 -42.40
C PRO A 410 -38.28 63.26 -42.97
N GLU A 411 -39.11 62.34 -42.48
CA GLU A 411 -39.34 60.98 -42.97
C GLU A 411 -40.03 60.96 -44.33
N ILE A 412 -39.81 59.91 -45.12
CA ILE A 412 -40.70 59.53 -46.22
C ILE A 412 -40.81 58.00 -46.24
N ASP A 413 -42.07 57.56 -46.40
CA ASP A 413 -42.65 56.21 -46.47
C ASP A 413 -41.92 55.17 -47.34
#